data_AF-A0A7S0ZRT9-F1
#
_entry.id   AF-A0A7S0ZRT9-F1
#
_cell.length_a   1.000
_cell.length_b   1.000
_cell.length_c   1.000
_cell.angle_alpha   90.00
_cell.angle_beta   90.00
_cell.angle_gamma   90.00
#
_symmetry.space_group_name_H-M   'P 1'
#
loop_
_entity.id
_entity.type
_entity.pdbx_description
1 polymer ?
#
loop_
_entity_poly.entity_id
_entity_poly.type
_entity_poly.pdbx_seq_one_letter_code
_entity_poly.pdbx_strand_id
1 'polypeptide(L)'
;MDLSKFVQLVGATLSADGDARKEAEALYQQAKTGEPESLLVGLMAVVSNDSVDEVVRRQGAVLLRQLVTRTGSDFVFAKTSLEVRMQVATELLRLFQAEANPQLQRKLGEVIAQLASACCDDEDARGWLSGAAGWPDLLPMVNQMSNPTVNSNARSCECALRLLKDMIPLFKEQVVSAANQPH
;
A
#
# COMPACT_ATOMS: atom_id res chain seq x y z
N MET A 1 -15.83 8.07 -9.43
CA MET A 1 -15.31 9.41 -9.84
C MET A 1 -14.23 9.23 -10.91
N ASP A 2 -14.06 10.21 -11.81
CA ASP A 2 -12.98 10.22 -12.80
C ASP A 2 -11.63 10.64 -12.15
N LEU A 3 -10.50 10.22 -12.73
CA LEU A 3 -9.14 10.48 -12.24
C LEU A 3 -8.91 11.96 -11.94
N SER A 4 -9.37 12.83 -12.82
CA SER A 4 -9.26 14.29 -12.68
C SER A 4 -9.79 14.81 -11.33
N LYS A 5 -10.92 14.27 -10.86
CA LYS A 5 -11.52 14.63 -9.56
C LYS A 5 -10.69 14.15 -8.38
N PHE A 6 -10.12 12.95 -8.47
CA PHE A 6 -9.24 12.44 -7.42
C PHE A 6 -7.91 13.21 -7.37
N VAL A 7 -7.34 13.59 -8.52
CA VAL A 7 -6.16 14.46 -8.58
C VAL A 7 -6.43 15.80 -7.89
N GLN A 8 -7.59 16.41 -8.16
CA GLN A 8 -8.01 17.66 -7.51
C GLN A 8 -8.21 17.48 -6.00
N LEU A 9 -8.90 16.42 -5.57
CA LEU A 9 -9.11 16.11 -4.16
C LEU A 9 -7.76 15.96 -3.43
N VAL A 10 -6.88 15.12 -3.95
CA VAL A 10 -5.56 14.86 -3.34
C VAL A 10 -4.71 16.13 -3.33
N GLY A 11 -4.68 16.88 -4.44
CA GLY A 11 -3.98 18.16 -4.54
C GLY A 11 -4.50 19.19 -3.55
N ALA A 12 -5.81 19.28 -3.33
CA ALA A 12 -6.41 20.21 -2.38
C ALA A 12 -6.03 19.90 -0.93
N THR A 13 -5.76 18.64 -0.57
CA THR A 13 -5.20 18.30 0.76
C THR A 13 -3.81 18.88 1.02
N LEU A 14 -3.12 19.32 -0.04
CA LEU A 14 -1.80 19.97 0.03
C LEU A 14 -1.88 21.49 -0.07
N SER A 15 -3.08 22.07 -0.17
CA SER A 15 -3.27 23.50 -0.36
C SER A 15 -2.68 24.31 0.79
N ALA A 16 -2.09 25.46 0.46
CA ALA A 16 -1.68 26.46 1.45
C ALA A 16 -2.89 27.22 2.05
N ASP A 17 -4.02 27.20 1.35
CA ASP A 17 -5.30 27.69 1.87
C ASP A 17 -5.87 26.67 2.86
N GLY A 18 -5.96 27.09 4.12
CA GLY A 18 -6.42 26.25 5.22
C GLY A 18 -7.88 25.82 5.11
N ASP A 19 -8.74 26.62 4.47
CA ASP A 19 -10.16 26.29 4.32
C ASP A 19 -10.36 25.29 3.18
N ALA A 20 -9.69 25.50 2.04
CA ALA A 20 -9.68 24.53 0.94
C ALA A 20 -9.11 23.16 1.38
N ARG A 21 -8.07 23.16 2.22
CA ARG A 21 -7.51 21.92 2.77
C ARG A 21 -8.50 21.20 3.67
N LYS A 22 -9.17 21.91 4.59
CA LYS A 22 -10.17 21.32 5.49
C LYS A 22 -11.37 20.75 4.72
N GLU A 23 -11.82 21.44 3.68
CA GLU A 23 -12.91 20.97 2.81
C GLU A 23 -12.50 19.66 2.10
N ALA A 24 -11.30 19.61 1.54
CA ALA A 24 -10.77 18.41 0.90
C ALA A 24 -10.61 17.23 1.89
N GLU A 25 -10.12 17.50 3.11
CA GLU A 25 -10.04 16.50 4.17
C GLU A 25 -11.42 15.98 4.58
N ALA A 26 -12.42 16.85 4.70
CA ALA A 26 -13.80 16.47 4.99
C ALA A 26 -14.41 15.60 3.87
N LEU A 27 -14.20 15.97 2.61
CA LEU A 27 -14.62 15.18 1.44
C LEU A 27 -13.94 13.81 1.43
N TYR A 28 -12.64 13.74 1.76
CA TYR A 28 -11.93 12.47 1.91
C TYR A 28 -12.55 11.59 3.01
N GLN A 29 -12.85 12.14 4.19
CA GLN A 29 -13.49 11.38 5.28
C GLN A 29 -14.92 10.93 4.92
N GLN A 30 -15.66 11.75 4.17
CA GLN A 30 -16.99 11.38 3.67
C GLN A 30 -16.89 10.23 2.67
N ALA A 31 -15.97 10.30 1.71
CA ALA A 31 -15.75 9.22 0.73
C ALA A 31 -15.26 7.93 1.41
N LYS A 32 -14.43 8.05 2.46
CA LYS A 32 -13.93 6.92 3.26
C LYS A 32 -15.06 6.10 3.88
N THR A 33 -16.16 6.75 4.27
CA THR A 33 -17.30 6.09 4.91
C THR A 33 -18.42 5.74 3.93
N GLY A 34 -18.70 6.60 2.96
CA GLY A 34 -19.80 6.42 1.99
C GLY A 34 -19.44 5.57 0.77
N GLU A 35 -18.26 5.77 0.19
CA GLU A 35 -17.83 5.11 -1.06
C GLU A 35 -16.39 4.57 -0.96
N PRO A 36 -16.08 3.70 0.02
CA PRO A 36 -14.72 3.27 0.33
C PRO A 36 -13.99 2.59 -0.84
N GLU A 37 -14.70 1.79 -1.63
CA GLU A 37 -14.13 1.14 -2.83
C GLU A 37 -13.74 2.16 -3.91
N SER A 38 -14.62 3.12 -4.20
CA SER A 38 -14.34 4.14 -5.21
C SER A 38 -13.16 5.01 -4.78
N LEU A 39 -13.09 5.36 -3.49
CA LEU A 39 -11.96 6.09 -2.93
C LEU A 39 -10.66 5.29 -3.07
N LEU A 40 -10.65 4.01 -2.70
CA LEU A 40 -9.49 3.15 -2.78
C LEU A 40 -8.96 3.01 -4.22
N VAL A 41 -9.83 2.67 -5.17
CA VAL A 41 -9.49 2.53 -6.59
C VAL A 41 -9.06 3.87 -7.18
N GLY A 42 -9.73 4.96 -6.80
CA GLY A 42 -9.40 6.31 -7.23
C GLY A 42 -8.02 6.77 -6.79
N LEU A 43 -7.66 6.55 -5.52
CA LEU A 43 -6.32 6.83 -5.02
C LEU A 43 -5.28 5.95 -5.70
N MET A 44 -5.57 4.67 -5.95
CA MET A 44 -4.67 3.81 -6.71
C MET A 44 -4.39 4.40 -8.11
N ALA A 45 -5.43 4.85 -8.81
CA ALA A 45 -5.30 5.46 -10.13
C ALA A 45 -4.51 6.78 -10.12
N VAL A 46 -4.62 7.59 -9.05
CA VAL A 46 -3.78 8.78 -8.86
C VAL A 46 -2.32 8.37 -8.70
N VAL A 47 -2.03 7.38 -7.85
CA VAL A 47 -0.66 6.97 -7.52
C VAL A 47 0.03 6.27 -8.70
N SER A 48 -0.71 5.51 -9.52
CA SER A 48 -0.18 4.76 -10.64
C SER A 48 0.00 5.55 -11.95
N ASN A 49 -0.54 6.76 -12.04
CA ASN A 49 -0.51 7.53 -13.28
C ASN A 49 0.65 8.52 -13.33
N ASP A 50 1.62 8.27 -14.22
CA ASP A 50 2.82 9.09 -14.41
C ASP A 50 2.55 10.51 -14.95
N SER A 51 1.37 10.79 -15.50
CA SER A 51 0.98 12.15 -15.91
C SER A 51 0.54 13.03 -14.74
N VAL A 52 0.31 12.45 -13.56
CA VAL A 52 -0.05 13.19 -12.35
C VAL A 52 1.22 13.72 -11.69
N ASP A 53 1.15 14.95 -11.20
CA ASP A 53 2.24 15.60 -10.47
C ASP A 53 2.77 14.70 -9.32
N GLU A 54 4.09 14.61 -9.21
CA GLU A 54 4.76 13.72 -8.27
C GLU A 54 4.36 14.01 -6.80
N VAL A 55 4.18 15.28 -6.44
CA VAL A 55 3.78 15.65 -5.07
C VAL A 55 2.38 15.10 -4.78
N VAL A 56 1.47 15.19 -5.75
CA VAL A 56 0.12 14.65 -5.66
C VAL A 56 0.15 13.12 -5.60
N ARG A 57 0.97 12.43 -6.42
CA ARG A 57 1.14 10.97 -6.35
C ARG A 57 1.64 10.51 -4.98
N ARG A 58 2.64 11.19 -4.41
CA ARG A 58 3.17 10.88 -3.08
C ARG A 58 2.13 11.09 -1.98
N GLN A 59 1.33 12.15 -2.06
CA GLN A 59 0.23 12.37 -1.12
C GLN A 59 -0.87 11.32 -1.27
N GLY A 60 -1.18 10.92 -2.51
CA GLY A 60 -2.07 9.80 -2.79
C GLY A 60 -1.61 8.50 -2.10
N ALA A 61 -0.31 8.21 -2.14
CA ALA A 61 0.25 7.04 -1.46
C ALA A 61 0.14 7.13 0.07
N VAL A 62 0.26 8.34 0.65
CA VAL A 62 0.05 8.57 2.09
C VAL A 62 -1.41 8.30 2.48
N LEU A 63 -2.37 8.83 1.72
CA LEU A 63 -3.80 8.61 1.95
C LEU A 63 -4.19 7.15 1.73
N LEU A 64 -3.60 6.49 0.72
CA LEU A 64 -3.79 5.08 0.45
C LEU A 64 -3.30 4.21 1.62
N ARG A 65 -2.14 4.56 2.22
CA ARG A 65 -1.65 3.88 3.42
C ARG A 65 -2.69 3.91 4.54
N GLN A 66 -3.36 5.04 4.76
CA GLN A 66 -4.39 5.17 5.79
C GLN A 66 -5.56 4.21 5.57
N LEU A 67 -5.96 3.96 4.31
CA LEU A 67 -7.05 3.04 3.98
C LEU A 67 -6.69 1.56 4.22
N VAL A 68 -5.42 1.20 4.01
CA VAL A 68 -4.92 -0.18 4.23
C VAL A 68 -4.38 -0.42 5.64
N THR A 69 -4.35 0.61 6.49
CA THR A 69 -3.94 0.47 7.89
C THR A 69 -5.07 -0.12 8.71
N ARG A 70 -4.79 -1.19 9.45
CA ARG A 70 -5.71 -1.78 10.42
C ARG A 70 -5.75 -0.93 11.69
N THR A 71 -6.54 0.15 11.70
CA THR A 71 -6.82 0.96 12.90
C THR A 71 -8.24 0.71 13.41
N GLY A 72 -8.40 -0.22 14.36
CA GLY A 72 -9.71 -0.51 14.97
C GLY A 72 -10.81 -0.84 13.94
N SER A 73 -12.01 -0.27 14.13
CA SER A 73 -13.18 -0.45 13.24
C SER A 73 -13.06 0.24 11.88
N ASP A 74 -11.98 1.00 11.68
CA ASP A 74 -11.77 1.91 10.54
C ASP A 74 -10.93 1.29 9.42
N PHE A 75 -10.76 -0.03 9.44
CA PHE A 75 -10.02 -0.76 8.42
C PHE A 75 -10.83 -0.84 7.12
N VAL A 76 -10.73 0.20 6.30
CA VAL A 76 -11.50 0.39 5.07
C VAL A 76 -11.26 -0.73 4.07
N PHE A 77 -9.99 -1.12 3.89
CA PHE A 77 -9.60 -2.12 2.92
C PHE A 77 -10.24 -3.50 3.18
N ALA A 78 -10.50 -3.88 4.43
CA ALA A 78 -11.23 -5.13 4.74
C ALA A 78 -12.72 -5.09 4.37
N LYS A 79 -13.30 -3.90 4.18
CA LYS A 79 -14.73 -3.70 3.84
C LYS A 79 -15.00 -3.73 2.33
N THR A 80 -13.96 -3.71 1.50
CA THR A 80 -14.12 -3.79 0.04
C THR A 80 -14.31 -5.24 -0.40
N SER A 81 -14.80 -5.45 -1.62
CA SER A 81 -14.90 -6.74 -2.27
C SER A 81 -13.53 -7.40 -2.43
N LEU A 82 -13.52 -8.74 -2.48
CA LEU A 82 -12.30 -9.52 -2.69
C LEU A 82 -11.61 -9.16 -4.01
N GLU A 83 -12.38 -8.93 -5.07
CA GLU A 83 -11.89 -8.53 -6.39
C GLU A 83 -11.08 -7.22 -6.30
N VAL A 84 -11.64 -6.18 -5.67
CA VAL A 84 -10.95 -4.90 -5.48
C VAL A 84 -9.69 -5.06 -4.64
N ARG A 85 -9.73 -5.88 -3.58
CA ARG A 85 -8.53 -6.15 -2.76
C ARG A 85 -7.41 -6.80 -3.57
N MET A 86 -7.74 -7.82 -4.36
CA MET A 86 -6.78 -8.51 -5.22
C MET A 86 -6.20 -7.59 -6.29
N GLN A 87 -7.05 -6.76 -6.91
CA GLN A 87 -6.62 -5.79 -7.91
C GLN A 87 -5.63 -4.79 -7.30
N VAL A 88 -5.95 -4.21 -6.14
CA VAL A 88 -5.10 -3.24 -5.45
C VAL A 88 -3.79 -3.87 -5.00
N ALA A 89 -3.83 -5.08 -4.43
CA ALA A 89 -2.62 -5.81 -4.03
C ALA A 89 -1.70 -6.03 -5.24
N THR A 90 -2.24 -6.55 -6.34
CA THR A 90 -1.49 -6.79 -7.57
C THR A 90 -0.87 -5.51 -8.11
N GLU A 91 -1.65 -4.43 -8.16
CA GLU A 91 -1.20 -3.14 -8.68
C GLU A 91 -0.14 -2.49 -7.78
N LEU A 92 -0.22 -2.62 -6.45
CA LEU A 92 0.80 -2.15 -5.53
C LEU A 92 2.16 -2.80 -5.79
N LEU A 93 2.18 -4.13 -5.95
CA LEU A 93 3.43 -4.86 -6.23
C LEU A 93 3.99 -4.49 -7.61
N ARG A 94 3.12 -4.36 -8.62
CA ARG A 94 3.52 -3.94 -9.98
C ARG A 94 4.11 -2.54 -9.96
N LEU A 95 3.45 -1.60 -9.29
CA LEU A 95 3.87 -0.21 -9.23
C LEU A 95 5.17 -0.05 -8.45
N PHE A 96 5.33 -0.73 -7.31
CA PHE A 96 6.58 -0.73 -6.56
C PHE A 96 7.78 -1.22 -7.41
N GLN A 97 7.57 -2.25 -8.23
CA GLN A 97 8.60 -2.77 -9.15
C GLN A 97 8.96 -1.79 -10.26
N ALA A 98 7.96 -1.12 -10.84
CA ALA A 98 8.15 -0.23 -11.99
C ALA A 98 8.54 1.21 -11.61
N GLU A 99 8.34 1.63 -10.37
CA GLU A 99 8.50 3.02 -9.94
C GLU A 99 9.96 3.48 -10.03
N ALA A 100 10.19 4.51 -10.84
CA ALA A 100 11.51 5.10 -11.05
C ALA A 100 11.87 6.13 -9.97
N ASN A 101 10.88 6.77 -9.35
CA ASN A 101 11.10 7.75 -8.30
C ASN A 101 11.31 7.05 -6.94
N PRO A 102 12.50 7.14 -6.33
CA PRO A 102 12.79 6.43 -5.08
C PRO A 102 11.97 6.95 -3.88
N GLN A 103 11.52 8.20 -3.91
CA GLN A 103 10.68 8.75 -2.84
C GLN A 103 9.27 8.17 -2.89
N LEU A 104 8.70 8.05 -4.09
CA LEU A 104 7.40 7.41 -4.28
C LEU A 104 7.48 5.90 -4.06
N GLN A 105 8.52 5.23 -4.57
CA GLN A 105 8.76 3.80 -4.33
C GLN A 105 8.86 3.49 -2.83
N ARG A 106 9.55 4.34 -2.06
CA ARG A 106 9.56 4.23 -0.59
C ARG A 106 8.17 4.33 0.02
N LYS A 107 7.33 5.28 -0.43
CA LYS A 107 5.95 5.42 0.05
C LYS A 107 5.09 4.21 -0.30
N LEU A 108 5.27 3.65 -1.49
CA LEU A 108 4.61 2.39 -1.88
C LEU A 108 5.06 1.23 -0.97
N GLY A 109 6.34 1.15 -0.64
CA GLY A 109 6.85 0.19 0.37
C GLY A 109 6.16 0.35 1.73
N GLU A 110 5.99 1.59 2.21
CA GLU A 110 5.26 1.87 3.46
C GLU A 110 3.78 1.41 3.38
N VAL A 111 3.12 1.53 2.22
CA VAL A 111 1.76 1.03 1.98
C VAL A 111 1.74 -0.50 1.99
N ILE A 112 2.67 -1.14 1.28
CA ILE A 112 2.77 -2.60 1.16
C ILE A 112 3.04 -3.22 2.54
N ALA A 113 4.00 -2.70 3.30
CA ALA A 113 4.32 -3.20 4.64
C ALA A 113 3.09 -3.15 5.57
N GLN A 114 2.31 -2.07 5.47
CA GLN A 114 1.11 -1.88 6.28
C GLN A 114 -0.04 -2.81 5.87
N LEU A 115 -0.19 -3.09 4.57
CA LEU A 115 -1.16 -4.08 4.09
C LEU A 115 -0.71 -5.50 4.48
N ALA A 116 0.58 -5.79 4.33
CA ALA A 116 1.18 -7.06 4.73
C ALA A 116 0.91 -7.36 6.21
N SER A 117 1.02 -6.36 7.09
CA SER A 117 0.73 -6.54 8.52
C SER A 117 -0.71 -6.88 8.85
N ALA A 118 -1.64 -6.65 7.92
CA ALA A 118 -3.04 -6.99 8.09
C ALA A 118 -3.41 -8.34 7.46
N CYS A 119 -2.72 -8.75 6.38
CA CYS A 119 -3.05 -9.98 5.66
C CYS A 119 -2.20 -11.19 6.03
N CYS A 120 -0.97 -10.97 6.51
CA CYS A 120 -0.07 -12.04 6.99
C CYS A 120 -0.29 -12.34 8.48
N ASP A 121 -1.54 -12.29 8.93
CA ASP A 121 -1.91 -12.62 10.31
C ASP A 121 -2.06 -14.15 10.43
N ASP A 122 -1.24 -14.78 11.29
CA ASP A 122 -1.17 -16.24 11.43
C ASP A 122 -2.50 -16.86 11.90
N GLU A 123 -3.38 -16.06 12.52
CA GLU A 123 -4.71 -16.50 12.96
C GLU A 123 -5.76 -16.49 11.83
N ASP A 124 -5.49 -15.87 10.66
CA ASP A 124 -6.44 -15.77 9.55
C ASP A 124 -6.06 -16.62 8.32
N ALA A 125 -6.28 -17.94 8.44
CA ALA A 125 -6.08 -18.90 7.36
C ALA A 125 -7.09 -18.77 6.19
N ARG A 126 -8.11 -17.91 6.30
CA ARG A 126 -9.20 -17.81 5.29
C ARG A 126 -8.77 -17.05 4.04
N GLY A 127 -7.64 -16.34 4.10
CA GLY A 127 -7.08 -15.65 2.94
C GLY A 127 -7.94 -14.48 2.47
N TRP A 128 -8.25 -13.54 3.35
CA TRP A 128 -9.15 -12.42 3.02
C TRP A 128 -8.62 -11.50 1.90
N LEU A 129 -7.30 -11.48 1.65
CA LEU A 129 -6.66 -10.68 0.59
C LEU A 129 -6.75 -11.34 -0.79
N SER A 130 -6.42 -12.63 -0.90
CA SER A 130 -6.17 -13.32 -2.18
C SER A 130 -6.89 -14.67 -2.31
N GLY A 131 -7.70 -15.06 -1.33
CA GLY A 131 -8.27 -16.41 -1.21
C GLY A 131 -7.31 -17.46 -0.65
N ALA A 132 -6.04 -17.10 -0.44
CA ALA A 132 -5.03 -17.92 0.23
C ALA A 132 -4.50 -17.20 1.48
N ALA A 133 -4.04 -17.97 2.48
CA ALA A 133 -3.45 -17.42 3.69
C ALA A 133 -2.27 -16.49 3.35
N GLY A 134 -2.25 -15.29 3.93
CA GLY A 134 -1.21 -14.31 3.68
C GLY A 134 -1.29 -13.63 2.31
N TRP A 135 -0.11 -13.28 1.78
CA TRP A 135 0.09 -12.63 0.49
C TRP A 135 1.19 -13.34 -0.30
N PRO A 136 0.85 -14.36 -1.11
CA PRO A 136 1.84 -15.25 -1.74
C PRO A 136 2.88 -14.53 -2.61
N ASP A 137 2.47 -13.48 -3.34
CA ASP A 137 3.33 -12.78 -4.28
C ASP A 137 4.29 -11.76 -3.63
N LEU A 138 4.07 -11.43 -2.35
CA LEU A 138 4.82 -10.39 -1.66
C LEU A 138 6.29 -10.76 -1.47
N LEU A 139 6.58 -11.91 -0.86
CA LEU A 139 7.95 -12.35 -0.60
C LEU A 139 8.75 -12.59 -1.89
N PRO A 140 8.22 -13.27 -2.93
CA PRO A 140 8.90 -13.39 -4.21
C PRO A 140 9.28 -12.03 -4.80
N MET A 141 8.36 -11.05 -4.80
CA MET A 141 8.63 -9.70 -5.31
C MET A 141 9.74 -9.01 -4.53
N VAL A 142 9.66 -9.00 -3.19
CA VAL A 142 10.66 -8.33 -2.35
C VAL A 142 12.05 -8.97 -2.48
N ASN A 143 12.12 -10.30 -2.56
CA ASN A 143 13.36 -11.04 -2.78
C ASN A 143 13.99 -10.71 -4.14
N GLN A 144 13.17 -10.64 -5.19
CA GLN A 144 13.64 -10.25 -6.53
C GLN A 144 14.19 -8.82 -6.53
N MET A 145 13.45 -7.89 -5.92
CA MET A 145 13.78 -6.46 -5.91
C MET A 145 14.97 -6.12 -5.01
N SER A 146 15.21 -6.90 -3.95
CA SER A 146 16.35 -6.73 -3.04
C SER A 146 17.62 -7.46 -3.49
N ASN A 147 17.52 -8.30 -4.53
CA ASN A 147 18.68 -8.99 -5.06
C ASN A 147 19.43 -8.08 -6.08
N PRO A 148 20.65 -7.59 -5.77
CA PRO A 148 21.38 -6.71 -6.68
C PRO A 148 21.83 -7.39 -7.98
N THR A 149 21.82 -8.73 -8.05
CA THR A 149 22.11 -9.45 -9.31
C THR A 149 20.93 -9.46 -10.27
N VAL A 150 19.71 -9.19 -9.78
CA VAL A 150 18.48 -9.12 -10.57
C VAL A 150 18.02 -7.67 -10.74
N ASN A 151 18.04 -6.88 -9.67
CA ASN A 151 17.73 -5.45 -9.67
C ASN A 151 19.02 -4.63 -9.57
N SER A 152 19.52 -4.16 -10.71
CA SER A 152 20.74 -3.35 -10.77
C SER A 152 20.57 -1.91 -10.27
N ASN A 153 19.34 -1.45 -10.04
CA ASN A 153 19.08 -0.12 -9.50
C ASN A 153 19.30 -0.12 -7.98
N ALA A 154 20.43 0.42 -7.54
CA ALA A 154 20.83 0.47 -6.13
C ALA A 154 19.77 1.13 -5.22
N ARG A 155 19.11 2.21 -5.68
CA ARG A 155 18.07 2.90 -4.88
C ARG A 155 16.80 2.07 -4.75
N SER A 156 16.47 1.33 -5.79
CA SER A 156 15.32 0.42 -5.77
C SER A 156 15.59 -0.81 -4.91
N CYS A 157 16.79 -1.37 -4.99
CA CYS A 157 17.27 -2.42 -4.09
C CYS A 157 17.24 -1.96 -2.62
N GLU A 158 17.71 -0.74 -2.33
CA GLU A 158 17.59 -0.13 -1.00
C GLU A 158 16.14 0.00 -0.52
N CYS A 159 15.21 0.38 -1.40
CA CYS A 159 13.78 0.45 -1.06
C CYS A 159 13.20 -0.94 -0.75
N ALA A 160 13.59 -1.97 -1.50
CA ALA A 160 13.17 -3.35 -1.26
C ALA A 160 13.74 -3.91 0.05
N LEU A 161 15.01 -3.63 0.37
CA LEU A 161 15.62 -4.01 1.65
C LEU A 161 14.96 -3.30 2.84
N ARG A 162 14.54 -2.05 2.68
CA ARG A 162 13.75 -1.34 3.69
C ARG A 162 12.38 -1.98 3.89
N LEU A 163 11.67 -2.29 2.80
CA LEU A 163 10.39 -3.00 2.87
C LEU A 163 10.56 -4.35 3.58
N LEU A 164 11.58 -5.13 3.22
CA LEU A 164 11.90 -6.39 3.89
C LEU A 164 12.13 -6.19 5.39
N LYS A 165 12.90 -5.17 5.78
CA LYS A 165 13.11 -4.80 7.19
C LYS A 165 11.80 -4.50 7.90
N ASP A 166 10.91 -3.73 7.29
CA ASP A 166 9.63 -3.34 7.89
C ASP A 166 8.66 -4.53 8.00
N MET A 167 8.86 -5.59 7.21
CA MET A 167 8.11 -6.85 7.29
C MET A 167 8.65 -7.83 8.35
N ILE A 168 9.86 -7.64 8.90
CA ILE A 168 10.45 -8.54 9.91
C ILE A 168 9.51 -8.82 11.10
N PRO A 169 8.79 -7.84 11.67
CA PRO A 169 7.87 -8.09 12.78
C PRO A 169 6.79 -9.12 12.46
N LEU A 170 6.39 -9.25 11.17
CA LEU A 170 5.37 -10.19 10.70
C LEU A 170 5.85 -11.65 10.79
N PHE A 171 7.15 -11.87 10.60
CA PHE A 171 7.73 -13.21 10.59
C PHE A 171 8.33 -13.60 11.94
N LYS A 172 8.26 -12.72 12.96
CA LYS A 172 8.98 -12.93 14.23
C LYS A 172 8.59 -14.25 14.91
N GLU A 173 7.30 -14.58 14.94
CA GLU A 173 6.81 -15.81 15.57
C GLU A 173 7.18 -17.06 14.76
N GLN A 174 7.15 -16.97 13.42
CA GLN A 174 7.57 -18.05 12.52
C GLN A 174 9.08 -18.32 12.62
N VAL A 175 9.90 -17.28 12.72
CA VAL A 175 11.36 -17.41 12.87
C VAL A 175 11.73 -17.99 14.23
N VAL A 176 11.07 -17.53 15.31
CA VAL A 176 11.31 -18.05 16.67
C VAL A 176 10.84 -19.50 16.79
N SER A 177 9.70 -19.85 16.19
CA SER A 177 9.21 -21.24 16.21
C SER A 177 10.09 -22.18 15.38
N ALA A 178 10.56 -21.77 14.20
CA ALA A 178 11.49 -22.53 13.39
C ALA A 178 12.85 -22.76 14.09
N ALA A 179 13.36 -21.76 14.81
CA ALA A 179 14.62 -21.88 15.57
C ALA A 179 14.51 -22.83 16.79
N ASN A 180 13.30 -23.07 17.28
CA ASN A 180 13.04 -23.92 18.45
C ASN A 180 12.55 -25.33 18.09
N GLN A 181 12.47 -25.69 16.80
CA GLN A 181 12.17 -27.06 16.40
C GLN A 181 13.42 -27.95 16.59
N PRO A 182 13.36 -29.01 17.40
CA PRO A 182 14.46 -29.95 17.52
C PRO A 182 14.64 -30.70 16.19
N HIS A 183 15.90 -30.75 15.71
CA HIS A 183 16.31 -31.54 14.55
C HIS A 183 16.21 -33.04 14.80
#